data_AF-A0A837CRL3-F1
#
_entry.id   AF-A0A837CRL3-F1
#
_cell.length_a   1.000
_cell.length_b   1.000
_cell.length_c   1.000
_cell.angle_alpha   90.00
_cell.angle_beta   90.00
_cell.angle_gamma   90.00
#
_symmetry.space_group_name_H-M   'P 1'
#
loop_
_entity.id
_entity.type
_entity.pdbx_description
1 polymer ?
#
loop_
_entity_poly.entity_id
_entity_poly.type
_entity_poly.pdbx_seq_one_letter_code
_entity_poly.pdbx_strand_id
1 'polypeptide(L)'
;MGVDACRGVISVVERGKYIKAAVNSGKIMQSITEHKGCRASAKTGRASCGSQAGRGDLPVEIWERVKNHPCYSEDAHHHYARMHVAVAPACNIQCNYCNRKYDCANESRPGVVSEKLTPEQAVRKVIAVATTIPQMTVLGIAGPGDALANPAKTFKTLALVTEAAPDIKLCLSTNGLALPDYVDTIVRAKVDHVTITINMVDPEIGAKIYPWIFFNHKRYTGIEAARILTNRQLQGLEMLSERGILCKINSVMIPNINDDHLVEVNKAVTSRGAFLHNIMPLISVPEHGTAFGLNGQRGPTAQELKTLQDACEGKINMMRHCRQCRADAVGLLGEDRSAEFTNDQVMKMDVHYDLEMRKAYQKRVENERVSKVAAGQKELAGVSGEMSAITVLVAVATKGSGLINEHFGHAKEFQLYELSTSGAKFVGLRRVEGYCQAGYGEEDRLSVIMRDIRDCHAVFVAKIGGCPKSGLIKAGIEPVDQFAYEYIEKSTIAWFRAYVGKVKRGEIQHVQRGVPPRWPGDRISAA
;
A
#
# COMPACT_ATOMS: atom_id res chain seq x y z
N MET A 1 6.51 60.15 -31.67
CA MET A 1 7.82 60.65 -32.11
C MET A 1 8.80 60.53 -30.95
N GLY A 2 9.97 59.91 -31.18
CA GLY A 2 11.22 60.04 -30.37
C GLY A 2 11.21 59.46 -28.94
N VAL A 3 11.71 58.26 -28.61
CA VAL A 3 13.11 57.84 -28.32
C VAL A 3 14.01 58.85 -27.57
N ASP A 4 14.47 58.43 -26.38
CA ASP A 4 15.88 58.39 -25.88
C ASP A 4 15.95 58.54 -24.33
N ALA A 5 16.96 58.11 -23.58
CA ALA A 5 17.81 56.92 -23.48
C ALA A 5 18.82 57.19 -22.33
N CYS A 6 19.10 56.15 -21.53
CA CYS A 6 20.38 55.83 -20.84
C CYS A 6 21.14 56.82 -19.94
N ARG A 7 21.42 56.35 -18.70
CA ARG A 7 22.73 56.25 -17.97
C ARG A 7 22.40 55.96 -16.49
N GLY A 8 22.93 54.99 -15.74
CA GLY A 8 24.17 54.22 -15.80
C GLY A 8 25.01 54.50 -14.54
N VAL A 9 25.49 53.42 -13.89
CA VAL A 9 26.68 53.30 -13.00
C VAL A 9 26.43 52.84 -11.53
N ILE A 10 27.33 51.94 -11.14
CA ILE A 10 27.41 50.95 -10.06
C ILE A 10 28.43 51.38 -8.98
N SER A 11 28.34 50.73 -7.80
CA SER A 11 29.29 50.64 -6.66
C SER A 11 29.23 51.80 -5.66
N VAL A 12 29.30 51.58 -4.34
CA VAL A 12 30.41 50.96 -3.59
C VAL A 12 29.94 50.22 -2.32
N VAL A 13 30.71 49.19 -1.98
CA VAL A 13 30.65 48.24 -0.84
C VAL A 13 31.32 48.81 0.41
N GLU A 14 30.76 48.61 1.61
CA GLU A 14 31.51 48.54 2.88
C GLU A 14 30.77 47.65 3.90
N ARG A 15 31.25 46.41 4.12
CA ARG A 15 32.09 45.90 5.23
C ARG A 15 31.45 45.89 6.63
N GLY A 16 30.94 44.71 7.01
CA GLY A 16 30.63 44.32 8.40
C GLY A 16 31.33 42.99 8.77
N LYS A 17 32.10 43.01 9.86
CA LYS A 17 33.12 42.05 10.29
C LYS A 17 32.56 40.68 10.74
N TYR A 18 33.22 39.60 10.33
CA TYR A 18 33.14 38.26 10.93
C TYR A 18 34.19 38.10 12.03
N ILE A 19 33.78 37.61 13.21
CA ILE A 19 34.67 37.18 14.29
C ILE A 19 34.85 35.66 14.18
N LYS A 20 36.12 35.22 14.13
CA LYS A 20 36.55 33.82 14.32
C LYS A 20 36.88 33.59 15.79
N ALA A 21 36.37 32.51 16.35
CA ALA A 21 36.93 31.71 17.44
C ALA A 21 36.04 30.45 17.57
N ALA A 22 36.48 29.24 17.88
CA ALA A 22 37.77 28.58 17.94
C ALA A 22 37.45 27.06 17.93
N VAL A 23 38.39 26.24 17.46
CA VAL A 23 38.33 24.78 17.49
C VAL A 23 38.76 24.30 18.88
N ASN A 24 37.98 23.45 19.55
CA ASN A 24 38.53 22.36 20.36
C ASN A 24 37.54 21.21 20.59
N SER A 25 38.11 20.01 20.59
CA SER A 25 37.48 18.69 20.59
C SER A 25 37.09 18.21 22.00
N GLY A 26 36.11 17.30 22.09
CA GLY A 26 36.03 16.34 23.20
C GLY A 26 34.64 16.06 23.78
N LYS A 27 34.20 14.79 23.65
CA LYS A 27 33.29 14.03 24.54
C LYS A 27 32.07 14.76 25.12
N ILE A 28 30.86 14.44 24.63
CA ILE A 28 29.72 14.18 25.53
C ILE A 28 28.92 13.00 24.99
N MET A 29 28.99 11.92 25.76
CA MET A 29 28.17 10.71 25.69
C MET A 29 26.97 10.95 26.64
N GLN A 30 25.76 10.62 26.16
CA GLN A 30 24.50 10.44 26.91
C GLN A 30 23.89 11.63 27.67
N SER A 31 22.68 12.00 27.25
CA SER A 31 21.53 11.99 28.16
C SER A 31 20.27 11.66 27.37
N ILE A 32 19.79 10.43 27.53
CA ILE A 32 18.45 10.00 27.13
C ILE A 32 17.49 10.78 28.02
N THR A 33 16.81 11.77 27.46
CA THR A 33 15.73 12.47 28.16
C THR A 33 14.47 11.60 28.13
N GLU A 34 14.06 11.19 29.33
CA GLU A 34 12.81 10.52 29.63
C GLU A 34 11.62 11.37 29.16
N HIS A 35 10.88 10.88 28.16
CA HIS A 35 9.57 11.44 27.84
C HIS A 35 8.56 11.06 28.93
N LYS A 36 8.14 12.06 29.71
CA LYS A 36 7.02 11.97 30.65
C LYS A 36 5.73 11.66 29.89
N GLY A 37 5.20 10.46 30.11
CA GLY A 37 3.93 10.01 29.56
C GLY A 37 2.72 10.69 30.20
N CYS A 38 1.66 10.86 29.40
CA CYS A 38 0.31 10.99 29.89
C CYS A 38 -0.20 9.62 30.33
N ARG A 39 -0.38 9.43 31.64
CA ARG A 39 -1.05 8.27 32.23
C ARG A 39 -2.55 8.34 31.94
N ALA A 40 -3.06 7.39 31.15
CA ALA A 40 -4.46 7.00 31.20
C ALA A 40 -4.54 5.63 31.90
N SER A 41 -5.32 5.57 32.97
CA SER A 41 -5.47 4.39 33.83
C SER A 41 -5.97 3.17 33.06
N ALA A 42 -5.30 2.03 33.31
CA ALA A 42 -5.71 0.72 32.86
C ALA A 42 -7.11 0.38 33.40
N LYS A 43 -8.07 0.21 32.49
CA LYS A 43 -9.24 -0.65 32.70
C LYS A 43 -9.18 -1.76 31.67
N THR A 44 -9.11 -2.98 32.19
CA THR A 44 -9.16 -4.25 31.46
C THR A 44 -10.41 -4.30 30.58
N GLY A 45 -10.21 -4.13 29.28
CA GLY A 45 -11.20 -4.38 28.23
C GLY A 45 -10.63 -5.40 27.25
N ARG A 46 -11.39 -6.45 26.95
CA ARG A 46 -11.03 -7.56 26.06
C ARG A 46 -10.38 -7.06 24.77
N ALA A 47 -9.18 -7.55 24.47
CA ALA A 47 -8.55 -7.39 23.18
C ALA A 47 -9.41 -8.10 22.12
N SER A 48 -10.11 -7.33 21.29
CA SER A 48 -10.71 -7.82 20.06
C SER A 48 -9.58 -8.02 19.05
N CYS A 49 -9.08 -9.26 18.95
CA CYS A 49 -8.11 -9.64 17.94
C CYS A 49 -8.82 -9.83 16.59
N GLY A 50 -8.98 -8.75 15.86
CA GLY A 50 -9.45 -8.75 14.48
C GLY A 50 -9.06 -7.43 13.85
N SER A 51 -8.32 -7.47 12.76
CA SER A 51 -7.81 -6.31 12.01
C SER A 51 -8.91 -5.56 11.25
N GLN A 52 -10.08 -5.40 11.86
CA GLN A 52 -11.05 -4.39 11.44
C GLN A 52 -10.71 -3.17 12.27
N ALA A 53 -10.09 -2.14 11.67
CA ALA A 53 -10.11 -0.82 12.29
C ALA A 53 -11.56 -0.31 12.20
N GLY A 54 -12.43 -0.84 13.07
CA GLY A 54 -13.81 -0.43 13.15
C GLY A 54 -13.89 0.94 13.83
N ARG A 55 -15.08 1.54 13.81
CA ARG A 55 -15.37 2.80 14.52
C ARG A 55 -15.01 2.75 16.02
N GLY A 56 -14.78 1.57 16.60
CA GLY A 56 -14.42 1.37 18.01
C GLY A 56 -12.93 1.43 18.35
N ASP A 57 -12.03 1.32 17.37
CA ASP A 57 -10.59 1.13 17.62
C ASP A 57 -9.75 2.40 17.41
N LEU A 58 -10.36 3.46 16.89
CA LEU A 58 -9.68 4.73 16.57
C LEU A 58 -10.43 5.94 17.17
N PRO A 59 -9.71 7.01 17.57
CA PRO A 59 -10.33 8.29 17.87
C PRO A 59 -11.19 8.77 16.70
N VAL A 60 -12.33 9.39 17.00
CA VAL A 60 -13.33 9.83 16.00
C VAL A 60 -12.71 10.69 14.90
N GLU A 61 -11.80 11.61 15.27
CA GLU A 61 -11.11 12.51 14.35
C GLU A 61 -10.23 11.77 13.33
N ILE A 62 -9.54 10.72 13.78
CA ILE A 62 -8.72 9.87 12.90
C ILE A 62 -9.63 9.02 12.02
N TRP A 63 -10.69 8.44 12.58
CA TRP A 63 -11.67 7.63 11.85
C TRP A 63 -12.26 8.39 10.65
N GLU A 64 -12.68 9.64 10.84
CA GLU A 64 -13.26 10.47 9.76
C GLU A 64 -12.28 10.73 8.60
N ARG A 65 -10.96 10.75 8.87
CA ARG A 65 -9.93 10.91 7.84
C ARG A 65 -9.70 9.64 7.02
N VAL A 66 -9.79 8.47 7.66
CA VAL A 66 -9.44 7.18 7.03
C VAL A 66 -10.63 6.39 6.49
N LYS A 67 -11.84 6.57 7.02
CA LYS A 67 -13.00 5.70 6.72
C LYS A 67 -13.40 5.63 5.24
N ASN A 68 -13.12 6.69 4.48
CA ASN A 68 -13.41 6.78 3.04
C ASN A 68 -12.12 6.68 2.19
N HIS A 69 -10.98 6.36 2.79
CA HIS A 69 -9.70 6.30 2.11
C HIS A 69 -9.36 4.84 1.73
N PRO A 70 -9.34 4.49 0.43
CA PRO A 70 -9.19 3.10 -0.04
C PRO A 70 -7.92 2.38 0.42
N CYS A 71 -6.82 3.11 0.68
CA CYS A 71 -5.56 2.52 1.15
C CYS A 71 -5.38 2.49 2.68
N TYR A 72 -6.22 3.18 3.45
CA TYR A 72 -6.08 3.31 4.92
C TYR A 72 -7.21 2.59 5.67
N SER A 73 -8.32 2.30 4.99
CA SER A 73 -9.42 1.51 5.51
C SER A 73 -9.66 0.31 4.58
N GLU A 74 -9.67 -0.88 5.17
CA GLU A 74 -9.92 -2.12 4.44
C GLU A 74 -11.32 -2.10 3.82
N ASP A 75 -12.38 -1.78 4.56
CA ASP A 75 -13.72 -1.72 3.97
C ASP A 75 -13.86 -0.67 2.85
N ALA A 76 -13.14 0.44 2.96
CA ALA A 76 -13.27 1.57 2.05
C ALA A 76 -12.90 1.19 0.61
N HIS A 77 -11.99 0.24 0.42
CA HIS A 77 -11.45 -0.09 -0.89
C HIS A 77 -12.47 -0.73 -1.84
N HIS A 78 -13.57 -1.25 -1.29
CA HIS A 78 -14.70 -1.81 -2.05
C HIS A 78 -15.72 -0.76 -2.51
N HIS A 79 -15.70 0.43 -1.92
CA HIS A 79 -16.77 1.43 -2.10
C HIS A 79 -16.27 2.79 -2.61
N TYR A 80 -15.00 3.09 -2.33
CA TYR A 80 -14.39 4.38 -2.65
C TYR A 80 -13.25 4.22 -3.64
N ALA A 81 -13.22 5.12 -4.61
CA ALA A 81 -12.23 5.16 -5.65
C ALA A 81 -11.10 6.12 -5.31
N ARG A 82 -9.93 5.85 -5.90
CA ARG A 82 -8.76 6.73 -5.85
C ARG A 82 -8.30 7.06 -7.25
N MET A 83 -7.61 8.18 -7.38
CA MET A 83 -6.92 8.57 -8.60
C MET A 83 -5.47 8.93 -8.28
N HIS A 84 -4.55 8.58 -9.16
CA HIS A 84 -3.20 9.13 -9.15
C HIS A 84 -2.96 10.04 -10.36
N VAL A 85 -2.12 11.06 -10.18
CA VAL A 85 -1.67 11.94 -11.28
C VAL A 85 -0.16 11.93 -11.43
N ALA A 86 0.30 11.65 -12.65
CA ALA A 86 1.69 11.50 -13.02
C ALA A 86 2.37 12.86 -13.30
N VAL A 87 2.53 13.69 -12.26
CA VAL A 87 3.09 15.05 -12.36
C VAL A 87 4.55 15.17 -11.89
N ALA A 88 5.12 14.10 -11.33
CA ALA A 88 6.41 14.12 -10.66
C ALA A 88 7.46 13.20 -11.35
N PRO A 89 8.01 13.56 -12.52
CA PRO A 89 8.86 12.66 -13.31
C PRO A 89 10.29 12.49 -12.76
N ALA A 90 10.86 13.51 -12.09
CA ALA A 90 12.22 13.43 -11.55
C ALA A 90 12.28 12.63 -10.24
N CYS A 91 13.44 12.14 -9.86
CA CYS A 91 13.65 11.50 -8.57
C CYS A 91 15.11 11.65 -8.15
N ASN A 92 15.33 11.70 -6.84
CA ASN A 92 16.58 12.05 -6.19
C ASN A 92 17.31 10.84 -5.56
N ILE A 93 16.80 9.61 -5.69
CA ILE A 93 17.48 8.38 -5.26
C ILE A 93 17.39 7.29 -6.33
N GLN A 94 18.37 6.41 -6.45
CA GLN A 94 18.24 5.19 -7.25
C GLN A 94 18.04 3.99 -6.35
N CYS A 95 17.03 3.17 -6.63
CA CYS A 95 16.82 1.87 -6.00
C CYS A 95 17.25 0.76 -6.95
N ASN A 96 17.82 -0.34 -6.43
CA ASN A 96 18.19 -1.49 -7.26
C ASN A 96 16.98 -2.25 -7.85
N TYR A 97 15.80 -2.09 -7.26
CA TYR A 97 14.53 -2.64 -7.77
C TYR A 97 13.75 -1.65 -8.66
N CYS A 98 14.36 -0.53 -9.08
CA CYS A 98 13.71 0.48 -9.93
C CYS A 98 14.43 0.63 -11.27
N ASN A 99 13.66 0.84 -12.33
CA ASN A 99 14.16 1.24 -13.64
C ASN A 99 13.46 2.55 -14.06
N ARG A 100 14.24 3.59 -14.34
CA ARG A 100 13.78 4.96 -14.61
C ARG A 100 12.94 5.12 -15.88
N LYS A 101 12.91 4.10 -16.73
CA LYS A 101 12.02 4.06 -17.89
C LYS A 101 10.55 3.89 -17.48
N TYR A 102 10.30 3.40 -16.27
CA TYR A 102 8.99 3.08 -15.73
C TYR A 102 8.64 3.97 -14.53
N ASP A 103 7.38 3.91 -14.12
CA ASP A 103 6.87 4.52 -12.90
C ASP A 103 7.59 3.99 -11.65
N CYS A 104 7.54 4.77 -10.58
CA CYS A 104 8.26 4.48 -9.34
C CYS A 104 7.80 3.15 -8.74
N ALA A 105 8.73 2.21 -8.63
CA ALA A 105 8.48 0.88 -8.04
C ALA A 105 8.11 0.91 -6.54
N ASN A 106 8.26 2.06 -5.88
CA ASN A 106 7.86 2.24 -4.48
C ASN A 106 6.33 2.29 -4.28
N GLU A 107 5.59 2.71 -5.29
CA GLU A 107 4.12 2.82 -5.23
C GLU A 107 3.42 2.03 -6.34
N SER A 108 4.09 1.86 -7.46
CA SER A 108 3.57 1.20 -8.65
C SER A 108 4.23 -0.13 -8.91
N ARG A 109 3.48 -1.03 -9.53
CA ARG A 109 4.06 -2.25 -10.09
C ARG A 109 5.19 -1.89 -11.07
N PRO A 110 6.35 -2.55 -11.03
CA PRO A 110 7.41 -2.34 -12.02
C PRO A 110 6.93 -2.58 -13.46
N GLY A 111 7.57 -1.93 -14.43
CA GLY A 111 7.26 -2.09 -15.86
C GLY A 111 6.09 -1.23 -16.38
N VAL A 112 5.44 -0.43 -15.52
CA VAL A 112 4.35 0.47 -15.91
C VAL A 112 4.90 1.82 -16.37
N VAL A 113 4.30 2.42 -17.40
CA VAL A 113 4.59 3.80 -17.81
C VAL A 113 3.31 4.61 -17.76
N SER A 114 3.34 5.75 -17.07
CA SER A 114 2.25 6.73 -17.08
C SER A 114 2.50 7.88 -18.07
N GLU A 115 1.42 8.41 -18.65
CA GLU A 115 1.46 9.66 -19.41
C GLU A 115 1.73 10.83 -18.46
N LYS A 116 2.80 11.60 -18.73
CA LYS A 116 3.21 12.73 -17.88
C LYS A 116 2.25 13.91 -18.07
N LEU A 117 1.82 14.49 -16.96
CA LEU A 117 0.87 15.62 -16.95
C LEU A 117 1.54 16.91 -16.46
N THR A 118 1.13 18.05 -16.99
CA THR A 118 1.33 19.34 -16.31
C THR A 118 0.33 19.47 -15.15
N PRO A 119 0.58 20.37 -14.18
CA PRO A 119 -0.38 20.64 -13.10
C PRO A 119 -1.79 20.98 -13.59
N GLU A 120 -1.90 21.77 -14.66
CA GLU A 120 -3.17 22.19 -15.24
C GLU A 120 -3.91 21.00 -15.90
N GLN A 121 -3.17 20.16 -16.64
CA GLN A 121 -3.74 18.95 -17.24
C GLN A 121 -4.20 17.96 -16.16
N ALA A 122 -3.43 17.82 -15.08
CA ALA A 122 -3.78 16.97 -13.96
C ALA A 122 -5.09 17.40 -13.31
N VAL A 123 -5.29 18.70 -13.07
CA VAL A 123 -6.52 19.23 -12.47
C VAL A 123 -7.72 19.01 -13.38
N ARG A 124 -7.59 19.26 -14.69
CA ARG A 124 -8.66 18.97 -15.64
C ARG A 124 -9.04 17.49 -15.64
N LYS A 125 -8.05 16.60 -15.58
CA LYS A 125 -8.28 15.15 -15.48
C LYS A 125 -8.97 14.77 -14.17
N VAL A 126 -8.57 15.38 -13.05
CA VAL A 126 -9.21 15.16 -11.75
C VAL A 126 -10.68 15.56 -11.80
N ILE A 127 -11.02 16.71 -12.39
CA ILE A 127 -12.42 17.15 -12.54
C ILE A 127 -13.20 16.15 -13.39
N ALA A 128 -12.67 15.77 -14.56
CA ALA A 128 -13.34 14.82 -15.45
C ALA A 128 -13.60 13.46 -14.80
N VAL A 129 -12.60 12.92 -14.09
CA VAL A 129 -12.73 11.65 -13.37
C VAL A 129 -13.71 11.79 -12.21
N ALA A 130 -13.63 12.86 -11.43
CA ALA A 130 -14.52 13.08 -10.28
C ALA A 130 -15.99 13.23 -10.68
N THR A 131 -16.27 13.82 -11.84
CA THR A 131 -17.62 13.95 -12.39
C THR A 131 -18.15 12.59 -12.85
N THR A 132 -17.34 11.79 -13.54
CA THR A 132 -17.75 10.45 -14.05
C THR A 132 -17.74 9.37 -12.96
N ILE A 133 -16.90 9.51 -11.94
CA ILE A 133 -16.73 8.58 -10.82
C ILE A 133 -16.97 9.31 -9.49
N PRO A 134 -18.24 9.48 -9.07
CA PRO A 134 -18.60 10.16 -7.81
C PRO A 134 -18.03 9.48 -6.56
N GLN A 135 -17.67 8.19 -6.66
CA GLN A 135 -17.01 7.39 -5.63
C GLN A 135 -15.57 7.82 -5.36
N MET A 136 -14.95 8.62 -6.24
CA MET A 136 -13.56 9.03 -6.07
C MET A 136 -13.44 9.99 -4.89
N THR A 137 -12.74 9.58 -3.83
CA THR A 137 -12.57 10.37 -2.60
C THR A 137 -11.14 10.81 -2.35
N VAL A 138 -10.18 10.19 -3.05
CA VAL A 138 -8.74 10.38 -2.82
C VAL A 138 -8.01 10.69 -4.12
N LEU A 139 -7.18 11.73 -4.10
CA LEU A 139 -6.18 12.00 -5.12
C LEU A 139 -4.77 11.82 -4.54
N GLY A 140 -3.93 11.04 -5.20
CA GLY A 140 -2.53 10.84 -4.86
C GLY A 140 -1.56 11.37 -5.92
N ILE A 141 -0.44 11.93 -5.49
CA ILE A 141 0.75 12.13 -6.35
C ILE A 141 1.77 11.06 -6.00
N ALA A 142 1.96 10.08 -6.89
CA ALA A 142 2.74 8.87 -6.63
C ALA A 142 3.86 8.59 -7.64
N GLY A 143 4.10 9.47 -8.62
CA GLY A 143 5.16 9.26 -9.60
C GLY A 143 5.03 10.13 -10.87
N PRO A 144 5.72 9.76 -11.96
CA PRO A 144 6.52 8.54 -12.18
C PRO A 144 7.83 8.42 -11.38
N GLY A 145 8.33 9.52 -10.81
CA GLY A 145 9.52 9.61 -9.95
C GLY A 145 9.14 9.81 -8.47
N ASP A 146 9.76 10.79 -7.82
CA ASP A 146 9.45 11.15 -6.42
C ASP A 146 8.77 12.52 -6.36
N ALA A 147 7.66 12.62 -5.63
CA ALA A 147 6.86 13.84 -5.59
C ALA A 147 7.62 15.04 -5.00
N LEU A 148 8.48 14.82 -4.01
CA LEU A 148 9.25 15.87 -3.35
C LEU A 148 10.59 16.18 -4.05
N ALA A 149 11.01 15.35 -5.00
CA ALA A 149 11.99 15.72 -6.01
C ALA A 149 11.42 16.64 -7.11
N ASN A 150 10.10 16.82 -7.16
CA ASN A 150 9.40 17.70 -8.11
C ASN A 150 8.50 18.72 -7.38
N PRO A 151 9.00 19.43 -6.33
CA PRO A 151 8.16 20.15 -5.38
C PRO A 151 7.29 21.22 -6.06
N ALA A 152 7.84 21.97 -7.02
CA ALA A 152 7.11 23.01 -7.73
C ALA A 152 5.87 22.48 -8.48
N LYS A 153 6.00 21.35 -9.20
CA LYS A 153 4.87 20.74 -9.91
C LYS A 153 3.90 20.09 -8.94
N THR A 154 4.41 19.34 -7.96
CA THR A 154 3.61 18.65 -6.95
C THR A 154 2.71 19.62 -6.19
N PHE A 155 3.27 20.66 -5.57
CA PHE A 155 2.48 21.59 -4.76
C PHE A 155 1.57 22.49 -5.61
N LYS A 156 1.96 22.84 -6.84
CA LYS A 156 1.07 23.55 -7.77
C LYS A 156 -0.17 22.71 -8.10
N THR A 157 0.00 21.42 -8.41
CA THR A 157 -1.12 20.50 -8.67
C THR A 157 -2.04 20.40 -7.46
N LEU A 158 -1.49 20.20 -6.25
CA LEU A 158 -2.29 20.09 -5.03
C LEU A 158 -3.09 21.36 -4.75
N ALA A 159 -2.49 22.54 -4.95
CA ALA A 159 -3.16 23.82 -4.77
C ALA A 159 -4.34 23.98 -5.75
N LEU A 160 -4.11 23.72 -7.04
CA LEU A 160 -5.16 23.82 -8.07
C LEU A 160 -6.30 22.81 -7.84
N VAL A 161 -6.00 21.59 -7.37
CA VAL A 161 -7.04 20.61 -7.04
C VAL A 161 -7.82 21.03 -5.80
N THR A 162 -7.17 21.58 -4.78
CA THR A 162 -7.85 22.07 -3.57
C THR A 162 -8.91 23.13 -3.93
N GLU A 163 -8.61 24.00 -4.89
CA GLU A 163 -9.54 25.01 -5.39
C GLU A 163 -10.66 24.39 -6.23
N ALA A 164 -10.34 23.48 -7.15
CA ALA A 164 -11.31 22.93 -8.10
C ALA A 164 -12.20 21.81 -7.52
N ALA A 165 -11.72 21.06 -6.52
CA ALA A 165 -12.36 19.85 -6.02
C ALA A 165 -12.14 19.67 -4.49
N PRO A 166 -12.75 20.53 -3.65
CA PRO A 166 -12.41 20.66 -2.23
C PRO A 166 -12.84 19.48 -1.33
N ASP A 167 -13.72 18.58 -1.76
CA ASP A 167 -14.10 17.36 -1.03
C ASP A 167 -13.10 16.21 -1.19
N ILE A 168 -12.17 16.31 -2.13
CA ILE A 168 -11.19 15.26 -2.41
C ILE A 168 -10.04 15.33 -1.41
N LYS A 169 -9.78 14.22 -0.73
CA LYS A 169 -8.64 14.08 0.18
C LYS A 169 -7.35 13.99 -0.62
N LEU A 170 -6.34 14.75 -0.19
CA LEU A 170 -5.07 14.85 -0.89
C LEU A 170 -4.03 13.95 -0.26
N CYS A 171 -3.32 13.19 -1.09
CA CYS A 171 -2.30 12.24 -0.67
C CYS A 171 -1.00 12.44 -1.44
N LEU A 172 0.11 12.16 -0.78
CA LEU A 172 1.44 12.28 -1.34
C LEU A 172 2.24 11.02 -1.07
N SER A 173 2.98 10.51 -2.05
CA SER A 173 4.02 9.52 -1.80
C SER A 173 5.41 10.09 -2.04
N THR A 174 6.34 9.70 -1.18
CA THR A 174 7.74 10.06 -1.29
C THR A 174 8.68 8.95 -0.81
N ASN A 175 9.89 8.93 -1.35
CA ASN A 175 11.00 8.18 -0.79
C ASN A 175 11.56 8.80 0.51
N GLY A 176 11.13 10.00 0.90
CA GLY A 176 11.47 10.63 2.17
C GLY A 176 12.79 11.41 2.20
N LEU A 177 13.62 11.36 1.16
CA LEU A 177 14.91 12.07 1.16
C LEU A 177 14.72 13.59 1.30
N ALA A 178 13.77 14.19 0.59
CA ALA A 178 13.51 15.63 0.65
C ALA A 178 12.43 16.00 1.69
N LEU A 179 11.85 15.01 2.38
CA LEU A 179 10.67 15.21 3.20
C LEU A 179 10.82 16.26 4.31
N PRO A 180 11.91 16.26 5.10
CA PRO A 180 12.07 17.26 6.17
C PRO A 180 11.96 18.71 5.69
N ASP A 181 12.34 19.00 4.44
CA ASP A 181 12.36 20.37 3.90
C ASP A 181 10.96 20.87 3.50
N TYR A 182 9.98 19.97 3.36
CA TYR A 182 8.66 20.28 2.81
C TYR A 182 7.50 20.00 3.77
N VAL A 183 7.75 19.56 5.00
CA VAL A 183 6.70 19.22 5.97
C VAL A 183 5.71 20.37 6.17
N ASP A 184 6.19 21.60 6.37
CA ASP A 184 5.30 22.76 6.56
C ASP A 184 4.51 23.10 5.29
N THR A 185 5.09 22.85 4.11
CA THR A 185 4.39 23.03 2.83
C THR A 185 3.31 21.98 2.64
N ILE A 186 3.55 20.73 3.05
CA ILE A 186 2.57 19.63 3.04
C ILE A 186 1.37 20.00 3.92
N VAL A 187 1.60 20.53 5.12
CA VAL A 187 0.51 21.00 6.01
C VAL A 187 -0.26 22.15 5.38
N ARG A 188 0.43 23.17 4.84
CA ARG A 188 -0.23 24.30 4.16
C ARG A 188 -1.06 23.87 2.95
N ALA A 189 -0.59 22.85 2.22
CA ALA A 189 -1.28 22.26 1.08
C ALA A 189 -2.45 21.35 1.48
N LYS A 190 -2.76 21.21 2.78
CA LYS A 190 -3.86 20.37 3.31
C LYS A 190 -3.78 18.93 2.83
N VAL A 191 -2.57 18.38 2.73
CA VAL A 191 -2.38 16.94 2.47
C VAL A 191 -2.84 16.16 3.69
N ASP A 192 -3.79 15.23 3.53
CA ASP A 192 -4.32 14.44 4.63
C ASP A 192 -3.38 13.29 5.03
N HIS A 193 -2.78 12.64 4.02
CA HIS A 193 -2.00 11.42 4.19
C HIS A 193 -0.71 11.46 3.40
N VAL A 194 0.39 11.00 4.01
CA VAL A 194 1.68 10.87 3.35
C VAL A 194 2.15 9.42 3.41
N THR A 195 2.54 8.88 2.26
CA THR A 195 3.23 7.58 2.20
C THR A 195 4.73 7.81 2.09
N ILE A 196 5.51 7.18 2.96
CA ILE A 196 6.97 7.23 2.95
C ILE A 196 7.50 5.82 2.69
N THR A 197 8.41 5.67 1.74
CA THR A 197 9.08 4.38 1.52
C THR A 197 10.35 4.28 2.37
N ILE A 198 10.39 3.37 3.34
CA ILE A 198 11.52 3.17 4.27
C ILE A 198 11.90 1.69 4.29
N ASN A 199 12.91 1.29 3.51
CA ASN A 199 13.30 -0.13 3.43
C ASN A 199 14.36 -0.55 4.48
N MET A 200 14.92 0.41 5.22
CA MET A 200 16.03 0.16 6.14
C MET A 200 16.19 1.29 7.17
N VAL A 201 16.68 0.90 8.36
CA VAL A 201 17.25 1.80 9.37
C VAL A 201 18.75 1.57 9.62
N ASP A 202 19.31 0.55 8.98
CA ASP A 202 20.74 0.23 9.04
C ASP A 202 21.38 0.64 7.72
N PRO A 203 22.32 1.60 7.73
CA PRO A 203 23.03 2.05 6.53
C PRO A 203 23.77 0.96 5.75
N GLU A 204 24.23 -0.12 6.39
CA GLU A 204 24.91 -1.22 5.70
C GLU A 204 23.95 -2.00 4.81
N ILE A 205 22.73 -2.24 5.29
CA ILE A 205 21.65 -2.82 4.49
C ILE A 205 21.23 -1.84 3.39
N GLY A 206 21.09 -0.55 3.72
CA GLY A 206 20.74 0.48 2.76
C GLY A 206 21.71 0.60 1.59
N ALA A 207 23.01 0.44 1.82
CA ALA A 207 24.03 0.47 0.77
C ALA A 207 23.85 -0.64 -0.28
N LYS A 208 23.21 -1.78 0.09
CA LYS A 208 22.88 -2.88 -0.84
C LYS A 208 21.61 -2.59 -1.65
N ILE A 209 20.75 -1.69 -1.19
CA ILE A 209 19.45 -1.38 -1.80
C ILE A 209 19.55 -0.15 -2.72
N TYR A 210 20.32 0.86 -2.32
CA TYR A 210 20.39 2.16 -2.98
C TYR A 210 21.81 2.44 -3.51
N PRO A 211 22.06 2.33 -4.83
CA PRO A 211 23.36 2.65 -5.40
C PRO A 211 23.81 4.08 -5.15
N TRP A 212 22.88 5.04 -5.19
CA TRP A 212 23.17 6.44 -4.98
C TRP A 212 21.95 7.24 -4.53
N ILE A 213 22.23 8.36 -3.87
CA ILE A 213 21.27 9.46 -3.65
C ILE A 213 21.86 10.77 -4.20
N PHE A 214 20.99 11.72 -4.55
CA PHE A 214 21.36 13.08 -4.93
C PHE A 214 20.77 14.05 -3.92
N PHE A 215 21.64 14.65 -3.11
CA PHE A 215 21.26 15.51 -1.98
C PHE A 215 22.21 16.69 -1.89
N ASN A 216 21.73 17.90 -1.57
CA ASN A 216 22.54 19.11 -1.49
C ASN A 216 23.47 19.32 -2.70
N HIS A 217 22.92 19.16 -3.91
CA HIS A 217 23.63 19.28 -5.18
C HIS A 217 24.83 18.32 -5.35
N LYS A 218 24.92 17.26 -4.55
CA LYS A 218 25.98 16.25 -4.60
C LYS A 218 25.39 14.85 -4.69
N ARG A 219 26.05 13.98 -5.45
CA ARG A 219 25.76 12.55 -5.47
C ARG A 219 26.55 11.85 -4.36
N TYR A 220 25.86 11.07 -3.54
CA TYR A 220 26.44 10.23 -2.50
C TYR A 220 26.22 8.76 -2.87
N THR A 221 27.13 7.88 -2.43
CA THR A 221 27.05 6.42 -2.66
C THR A 221 27.35 5.64 -1.38
N GLY A 222 27.11 4.33 -1.40
CA GLY A 222 27.46 3.41 -0.31
C GLY A 222 26.78 3.74 1.02
N ILE A 223 27.49 3.44 2.12
CA ILE A 223 26.99 3.63 3.49
C ILE A 223 26.68 5.10 3.80
N GLU A 224 27.44 6.05 3.25
CA GLU A 224 27.19 7.48 3.44
C GLU A 224 25.83 7.89 2.85
N ALA A 225 25.53 7.46 1.62
CA ALA A 225 24.24 7.68 0.99
C ALA A 225 23.09 7.11 1.81
N ALA A 226 23.22 5.86 2.23
CA ALA A 226 22.21 5.18 3.04
C ALA A 226 21.98 5.92 4.37
N ARG A 227 23.06 6.31 5.07
CA ARG A 227 22.97 7.05 6.34
C ARG A 227 22.23 8.37 6.20
N ILE A 228 22.51 9.14 5.15
CA ILE A 228 21.78 10.38 4.86
C ILE A 228 20.30 10.07 4.62
N LEU A 229 20.00 9.07 3.78
CA LEU A 229 18.63 8.72 3.42
C LEU A 229 17.80 8.33 4.64
N THR A 230 18.27 7.38 5.46
CA THR A 230 17.50 6.91 6.62
C THR A 230 17.29 8.01 7.66
N ASN A 231 18.30 8.83 7.93
CA ASN A 231 18.18 9.96 8.87
C ASN A 231 17.10 10.94 8.41
N ARG A 232 17.07 11.28 7.12
CA ARG A 232 16.07 12.21 6.57
C ARG A 232 14.68 11.62 6.51
N GLN A 233 14.55 10.33 6.19
CA GLN A 233 13.28 9.61 6.20
C GLN A 233 12.66 9.60 7.60
N LEU A 234 13.43 9.19 8.61
CA LEU A 234 12.96 9.09 9.99
C LEU A 234 12.66 10.46 10.61
N GLN A 235 13.50 11.47 10.35
CA GLN A 235 13.22 12.85 10.74
C GLN A 235 11.92 13.36 10.12
N GLY A 236 11.72 13.13 8.82
CA GLY A 236 10.50 13.57 8.13
C GLY A 236 9.23 12.89 8.67
N LEU A 237 9.32 11.60 9.03
CA LEU A 237 8.23 10.87 9.68
C LEU A 237 7.86 11.49 11.04
N GLU A 238 8.84 11.74 11.91
CA GLU A 238 8.63 12.37 13.21
C GLU A 238 7.95 13.74 13.05
N MET A 239 8.49 14.58 12.16
CA MET A 239 7.96 15.93 11.90
C MET A 239 6.52 15.92 11.36
N LEU A 240 6.15 14.95 10.53
CA LEU A 240 4.77 14.78 10.03
C LEU A 240 3.83 14.31 11.15
N SER A 241 4.28 13.35 11.95
CA SER A 241 3.49 12.82 13.06
C SER A 241 3.19 13.88 14.11
N GLU A 242 4.18 14.71 14.47
CA GLU A 242 4.03 15.87 15.36
C GLU A 242 2.99 16.89 14.86
N ARG A 243 2.80 16.99 13.54
CA ARG A 243 1.82 17.87 12.89
C ARG A 243 0.47 17.17 12.66
N GLY A 244 0.29 15.95 13.15
CA GLY A 244 -0.95 15.19 13.03
C GLY A 244 -1.26 14.71 11.60
N ILE A 245 -0.25 14.56 10.75
CA ILE A 245 -0.40 13.99 9.41
C ILE A 245 -0.28 12.48 9.51
N LEU A 246 -1.29 11.76 9.00
CA LEU A 246 -1.29 10.30 9.05
C LEU A 246 -0.29 9.74 8.04
N CYS A 247 0.68 8.98 8.55
CA CYS A 247 1.78 8.45 7.76
C CYS A 247 1.62 6.95 7.52
N LYS A 248 1.66 6.55 6.24
CA LYS A 248 1.78 5.16 5.81
C LYS A 248 3.24 4.89 5.45
N ILE A 249 3.78 3.79 5.93
CA ILE A 249 5.12 3.34 5.55
C ILE A 249 4.98 2.24 4.51
N ASN A 250 5.67 2.38 3.38
CA ASN A 250 5.88 1.30 2.44
C ASN A 250 7.28 0.71 2.66
N SER A 251 7.37 -0.62 2.68
CA SER A 251 8.64 -1.34 2.75
C SER A 251 8.64 -2.47 1.74
N VAL A 252 9.69 -2.57 0.93
CA VAL A 252 9.89 -3.68 0.00
C VAL A 252 10.71 -4.76 0.71
N MET A 253 10.14 -5.95 0.85
CA MET A 253 10.80 -7.13 1.39
C MET A 253 11.71 -7.75 0.31
N ILE A 254 13.00 -7.73 0.59
CA ILE A 254 14.07 -8.23 -0.29
C ILE A 254 14.76 -9.39 0.44
N PRO A 255 14.54 -10.63 -0.01
CA PRO A 255 15.13 -11.81 0.62
C PRO A 255 16.65 -11.74 0.75
N ASN A 256 17.17 -12.13 1.91
CA ASN A 256 18.58 -12.11 2.30
C ASN A 256 19.25 -10.72 2.33
N ILE A 257 18.47 -9.63 2.21
CA ILE A 257 18.99 -8.26 2.28
C ILE A 257 18.36 -7.52 3.45
N ASN A 258 17.03 -7.47 3.54
CA ASN A 258 16.33 -6.75 4.61
C ASN A 258 15.15 -7.51 5.23
N ASP A 259 14.88 -8.75 4.82
CA ASP A 259 13.78 -9.58 5.32
C ASP A 259 13.75 -9.67 6.85
N ASP A 260 14.87 -10.02 7.49
CA ASP A 260 14.96 -10.04 8.96
C ASP A 260 14.96 -8.62 9.57
N HIS A 261 15.56 -7.68 8.85
CA HIS A 261 15.72 -6.28 9.28
C HIS A 261 14.40 -5.49 9.32
N LEU A 262 13.41 -5.90 8.53
CA LEU A 262 12.13 -5.19 8.46
C LEU A 262 11.36 -5.21 9.79
N VAL A 263 11.67 -6.14 10.70
CA VAL A 263 11.17 -6.11 12.08
C VAL A 263 11.72 -4.88 12.84
N GLU A 264 13.00 -4.54 12.66
CA GLU A 264 13.60 -3.36 13.27
C GLU A 264 13.12 -2.06 12.61
N VAL A 265 12.95 -2.08 11.29
CA VAL A 265 12.29 -0.97 10.57
C VAL A 265 10.88 -0.74 11.13
N ASN A 266 10.10 -1.81 11.32
CA ASN A 266 8.74 -1.74 11.87
C ASN A 266 8.72 -1.10 13.27
N LYS A 267 9.62 -1.51 14.17
CA LYS A 267 9.78 -0.89 15.51
C LYS A 267 10.15 0.59 15.40
N ALA A 268 11.10 0.92 14.53
CA ALA A 268 11.61 2.27 14.37
C ALA A 268 10.55 3.25 13.83
N VAL A 269 9.75 2.83 12.85
CA VAL A 269 8.70 3.70 12.29
C VAL A 269 7.48 3.79 13.22
N THR A 270 7.12 2.70 13.91
CA THR A 270 6.02 2.69 14.87
C THR A 270 6.28 3.62 16.04
N SER A 271 7.50 3.57 16.61
CA SER A 271 7.89 4.47 17.72
C SER A 271 7.92 5.95 17.32
N ARG A 272 7.93 6.26 16.02
CA ARG A 272 7.92 7.61 15.45
C ARG A 272 6.55 8.04 14.93
N GLY A 273 5.51 7.29 15.26
CA GLY A 273 4.11 7.67 14.97
C GLY A 273 3.66 7.38 13.55
N ALA A 274 4.23 6.37 12.88
CA ALA A 274 3.62 5.78 11.70
C ALA A 274 2.24 5.19 12.05
N PHE A 275 1.25 5.44 11.19
CA PHE A 275 -0.12 4.99 11.39
C PHE A 275 -0.36 3.59 10.80
N LEU A 276 0.20 3.33 9.63
CA LEU A 276 0.06 2.08 8.87
C LEU A 276 1.43 1.66 8.34
N HIS A 277 1.70 0.36 8.33
CA HIS A 277 2.85 -0.22 7.65
C HIS A 277 2.36 -1.17 6.55
N ASN A 278 2.92 -1.05 5.36
CA ASN A 278 2.62 -1.85 4.19
C ASN A 278 3.92 -2.50 3.70
N ILE A 279 4.15 -3.74 4.14
CA ILE A 279 5.27 -4.56 3.68
C ILE A 279 4.86 -5.28 2.39
N MET A 280 5.53 -4.95 1.29
CA MET A 280 5.24 -5.44 -0.05
C MET A 280 6.36 -6.39 -0.53
N PRO A 281 6.03 -7.38 -1.38
CA PRO A 281 7.05 -8.25 -1.94
C PRO A 281 7.91 -7.50 -2.98
N LEU A 282 9.20 -7.84 -3.06
CA LEU A 282 10.02 -7.49 -4.22
C LEU A 282 9.47 -8.19 -5.48
N ILE A 283 9.29 -7.40 -6.54
CA ILE A 283 9.04 -7.89 -7.89
C ILE A 283 10.32 -7.66 -8.70
N SER A 284 11.01 -8.75 -9.02
CA SER A 284 12.35 -8.73 -9.63
C SER A 284 12.46 -9.66 -10.83
N VAL A 285 11.41 -9.76 -11.64
CA VAL A 285 11.51 -10.48 -12.91
C VAL A 285 12.42 -9.71 -13.90
N PRO A 286 13.32 -10.38 -14.64
CA PRO A 286 14.33 -9.71 -15.49
C PRO A 286 13.75 -8.77 -16.54
N GLU A 287 12.53 -9.02 -17.01
CA GLU A 287 11.82 -8.26 -18.04
C GLU A 287 11.58 -6.80 -17.64
N HIS A 288 11.58 -6.50 -16.34
CA HIS A 288 11.48 -5.13 -15.83
C HIS A 288 12.80 -4.36 -15.94
N GLY A 289 13.92 -5.03 -16.25
CA GLY A 289 15.23 -4.42 -16.45
C GLY A 289 15.76 -3.68 -15.22
N THR A 290 15.35 -4.08 -14.02
CA THR A 290 15.87 -3.54 -12.76
C THR A 290 17.21 -4.19 -12.44
N ALA A 291 18.08 -3.54 -11.64
CA ALA A 291 19.36 -4.14 -11.29
C ALA A 291 19.18 -5.48 -10.55
N PHE A 292 18.19 -5.55 -9.65
CA PHE A 292 17.82 -6.80 -8.98
C PHE A 292 17.20 -7.85 -9.90
N GLY A 293 16.43 -7.45 -10.92
CA GLY A 293 15.92 -8.41 -11.89
C GLY A 293 17.03 -8.98 -12.78
N LEU A 294 17.95 -8.13 -13.23
CA LEU A 294 19.04 -8.53 -14.12
C LEU A 294 20.12 -9.36 -13.41
N ASN A 295 20.28 -9.23 -12.10
CA ASN A 295 21.27 -9.99 -11.33
C ASN A 295 20.70 -11.24 -10.63
N GLY A 296 19.44 -11.59 -10.89
CA GLY A 296 18.81 -12.80 -10.37
C GLY A 296 18.37 -12.75 -8.91
N GLN A 297 18.27 -11.57 -8.29
CA GLN A 297 17.69 -11.45 -6.94
C GLN A 297 16.24 -11.91 -6.96
N ARG A 298 15.90 -12.96 -6.20
CA ARG A 298 14.52 -13.45 -6.11
C ARG A 298 13.62 -12.53 -5.29
N GLY A 299 12.31 -12.57 -5.56
CA GLY A 299 11.28 -12.06 -4.67
C GLY A 299 10.97 -13.02 -3.50
N PRO A 300 10.31 -12.56 -2.42
CA PRO A 300 9.88 -13.41 -1.32
C PRO A 300 8.71 -14.32 -1.74
N THR A 301 8.60 -15.48 -1.11
CA THR A 301 7.41 -16.32 -1.22
C THR A 301 6.25 -15.70 -0.44
N ALA A 302 5.01 -16.09 -0.76
CA ALA A 302 3.83 -15.64 -0.02
C ALA A 302 3.90 -15.98 1.48
N GLN A 303 4.51 -17.11 1.83
CA GLN A 303 4.66 -17.55 3.22
C GLN A 303 5.71 -16.72 3.96
N GLU A 304 6.85 -16.42 3.34
CA GLU A 304 7.88 -15.53 3.90
C GLU A 304 7.29 -14.14 4.17
N LEU A 305 6.54 -13.60 3.21
CA LEU A 305 5.86 -12.31 3.36
C LEU A 305 4.84 -12.33 4.50
N LYS A 306 3.96 -13.35 4.55
CA LYS A 306 2.98 -13.48 5.63
C LYS A 306 3.67 -13.57 6.98
N THR A 307 4.69 -14.40 7.11
CA THR A 307 5.43 -14.61 8.36
C THR A 307 6.04 -13.30 8.86
N LEU A 308 6.65 -12.51 7.97
CA LEU A 308 7.20 -11.20 8.31
C LEU A 308 6.10 -10.19 8.68
N GLN A 309 5.01 -10.15 7.91
CA GLN A 309 3.87 -9.29 8.21
C GLN A 309 3.25 -9.62 9.58
N ASP A 310 3.07 -10.90 9.90
CA ASP A 310 2.56 -11.39 11.18
C ASP A 310 3.53 -11.05 12.33
N ALA A 311 4.84 -11.16 12.12
CA ALA A 311 5.85 -10.77 13.10
C ALA A 311 5.92 -9.24 13.34
N CYS A 312 5.56 -8.45 12.34
CA CYS A 312 5.46 -6.99 12.43
C CYS A 312 4.08 -6.51 12.93
N GLU A 313 3.07 -7.37 12.84
CA GLU A 313 1.71 -7.10 13.30
C GLU A 313 1.71 -7.02 14.84
N GLY A 314 1.28 -5.88 15.37
CA GLY A 314 1.41 -5.59 16.79
C GLY A 314 0.88 -4.19 17.11
N LYS A 315 1.79 -3.26 17.42
CA LYS A 315 1.42 -1.88 17.77
C LYS A 315 1.03 -1.00 16.59
N ILE A 316 1.27 -1.45 15.36
CA ILE A 316 0.95 -0.73 14.13
C ILE A 316 0.00 -1.55 13.25
N ASN A 317 -0.89 -0.85 12.56
CA ASN A 317 -1.81 -1.47 11.61
C ASN A 317 -1.04 -1.95 10.36
N MET A 318 -1.15 -3.23 10.05
CA MET A 318 -0.50 -3.84 8.88
C MET A 318 -1.45 -3.83 7.67
N MET A 319 -1.05 -3.21 6.57
CA MET A 319 -1.83 -3.19 5.33
C MET A 319 -1.63 -4.48 4.55
N ARG A 320 -2.72 -5.17 4.21
CA ARG A 320 -2.67 -6.43 3.43
C ARG A 320 -3.39 -6.38 2.08
N HIS A 321 -4.15 -5.32 1.82
CA HIS A 321 -4.96 -5.15 0.59
C HIS A 321 -4.25 -4.30 -0.49
N CYS A 322 -2.96 -4.00 -0.33
CA CYS A 322 -2.22 -3.20 -1.30
C CYS A 322 -2.09 -3.92 -2.66
N ARG A 323 -2.34 -3.18 -3.74
CA ARG A 323 -2.23 -3.68 -5.12
C ARG A 323 -1.04 -3.09 -5.91
N GLN A 324 -0.16 -2.30 -5.28
CA GLN A 324 0.93 -1.56 -5.94
C GLN A 324 0.43 -0.81 -7.20
N CYS A 325 -0.44 0.17 -6.96
CA CYS A 325 -1.21 0.83 -8.02
C CYS A 325 -0.32 1.66 -8.94
N ARG A 326 -0.68 1.76 -10.22
CA ARG A 326 0.00 2.63 -11.21
C ARG A 326 0.02 4.10 -10.77
N ALA A 327 0.97 4.89 -11.29
CA ALA A 327 1.06 6.31 -10.98
C ALA A 327 -0.05 7.16 -11.67
N ASP A 328 -0.85 6.54 -12.53
CA ASP A 328 -2.01 7.08 -13.22
C ASP A 328 -3.30 6.28 -12.98
N ALA A 329 -3.32 5.41 -11.96
CA ALA A 329 -4.47 4.56 -11.65
C ALA A 329 -5.74 5.39 -11.37
N VAL A 330 -6.88 4.93 -11.87
CA VAL A 330 -8.20 5.56 -11.65
C VAL A 330 -9.21 4.49 -11.28
N GLY A 331 -9.94 4.65 -10.17
CA GLY A 331 -11.05 3.77 -9.80
C GLY A 331 -10.87 3.04 -8.46
N LEU A 332 -11.61 1.95 -8.29
CA LEU A 332 -11.58 1.14 -7.07
C LEU A 332 -10.27 0.32 -6.98
N LEU A 333 -9.98 -0.25 -5.81
CA LEU A 333 -8.86 -1.20 -5.68
C LEU A 333 -9.23 -2.48 -6.46
N GLY A 334 -8.64 -2.67 -7.64
CA GLY A 334 -8.87 -3.85 -8.49
C GLY A 334 -9.64 -3.60 -9.77
N GLU A 335 -10.27 -2.43 -9.88
CA GLU A 335 -10.98 -1.99 -11.07
C GLU A 335 -10.31 -0.71 -11.57
N ASP A 336 -9.24 -0.86 -12.35
CA ASP A 336 -8.55 0.27 -12.97
C ASP A 336 -9.28 0.70 -14.24
N ARG A 337 -9.78 1.94 -14.24
CA ARG A 337 -10.49 2.61 -15.31
C ARG A 337 -9.66 3.69 -15.99
N SER A 338 -8.34 3.73 -15.76
CA SER A 338 -7.43 4.74 -16.32
C SER A 338 -7.52 4.89 -17.85
N ALA A 339 -7.80 3.80 -18.56
CA ALA A 339 -7.96 3.77 -20.02
C ALA A 339 -9.18 4.56 -20.54
N GLU A 340 -10.19 4.82 -19.70
CA GLU A 340 -11.36 5.64 -20.04
C GLU A 340 -11.06 7.16 -19.98
N PHE A 341 -9.90 7.53 -19.42
CA PHE A 341 -9.52 8.91 -19.14
C PHE A 341 -8.12 9.23 -19.69
N THR A 342 -7.89 8.93 -20.97
CA THR A 342 -6.67 9.40 -21.64
C THR A 342 -6.68 10.93 -21.72
N ASN A 343 -5.50 11.54 -21.81
CA ASN A 343 -5.39 13.01 -21.85
C ASN A 343 -6.17 13.60 -23.03
N ASP A 344 -6.07 12.98 -24.21
CA ASP A 344 -6.81 13.39 -25.41
C ASP A 344 -8.33 13.34 -25.24
N GLN A 345 -8.85 12.33 -24.53
CA GLN A 345 -10.28 12.22 -24.25
C GLN A 345 -10.70 13.31 -23.28
N VAL A 346 -9.98 13.45 -22.16
CA VAL A 346 -10.27 14.42 -21.09
C VAL A 346 -10.24 15.86 -21.58
N MET A 347 -9.31 16.18 -22.49
CA MET A 347 -9.20 17.54 -23.05
C MET A 347 -10.41 17.91 -23.92
N LYS A 348 -11.09 16.92 -24.50
CA LYS A 348 -12.30 17.12 -25.33
C LYS A 348 -13.59 17.12 -24.51
N MET A 349 -13.55 16.63 -23.28
CA MET A 349 -14.72 16.62 -22.41
C MET A 349 -15.04 18.03 -21.92
N ASP A 350 -16.32 18.40 -21.99
CA ASP A 350 -16.87 19.51 -21.22
C ASP A 350 -17.25 18.98 -19.84
N VAL A 351 -16.56 19.46 -18.81
CA VAL A 351 -16.64 18.89 -17.46
C VAL A 351 -16.90 19.99 -16.45
N HIS A 352 -18.05 19.87 -15.80
CA HIS A 352 -18.43 20.71 -14.68
C HIS A 352 -18.33 19.93 -13.38
N TYR A 353 -17.73 20.55 -12.36
CA TYR A 353 -17.58 19.93 -11.06
C TYR A 353 -18.82 20.16 -10.20
N ASP A 354 -19.62 19.11 -10.00
CA ASP A 354 -20.81 19.17 -9.15
C ASP A 354 -20.53 18.57 -7.77
N LEU A 355 -20.27 19.45 -6.80
CA LEU A 355 -19.98 19.08 -5.43
C LEU A 355 -21.19 18.47 -4.70
N GLU A 356 -22.40 18.98 -4.96
CA GLU A 356 -23.60 18.59 -4.22
C GLU A 356 -24.09 17.21 -4.67
N MET A 357 -24.05 16.94 -5.98
CA MET A 357 -24.32 15.61 -6.52
C MET A 357 -23.36 14.56 -5.94
N ARG A 358 -22.07 14.88 -5.86
CA ARG A 358 -21.05 13.99 -5.31
C ARG A 358 -21.29 13.70 -3.82
N LYS A 359 -21.56 14.72 -3.01
CA LYS A 359 -21.90 14.53 -1.59
C LYS A 359 -23.15 13.68 -1.41
N ALA A 360 -24.19 13.91 -2.21
CA ALA A 360 -25.42 13.12 -2.16
C ALA A 360 -25.16 11.64 -2.51
N TYR A 361 -24.37 11.38 -3.55
CA TYR A 361 -23.97 10.02 -3.92
C TYR A 361 -23.17 9.33 -2.82
N GLN A 362 -22.15 10.00 -2.27
CA GLN A 362 -21.32 9.44 -1.20
C GLN A 362 -22.11 9.16 0.08
N LYS A 363 -23.08 10.02 0.42
CA LYS A 363 -23.99 9.80 1.56
C LYS A 363 -24.86 8.55 1.35
N ARG A 364 -25.33 8.31 0.13
CA ARG A 364 -26.07 7.08 -0.21
C ARG A 364 -25.19 5.84 -0.03
N VAL A 365 -23.96 5.86 -0.54
CA VAL A 365 -23.00 4.76 -0.39
C VAL A 365 -22.71 4.47 1.09
N GLU A 366 -22.50 5.50 1.89
CA GLU A 366 -22.24 5.33 3.33
C GLU A 366 -23.46 4.77 4.06
N ASN A 367 -24.68 5.22 3.74
CA ASN A 367 -25.90 4.67 4.32
C ASN A 367 -26.08 3.18 3.98
N GLU A 368 -25.79 2.79 2.73
CA GLU A 368 -25.79 1.38 2.32
C GLU A 368 -24.73 0.57 3.09
N ARG A 369 -23.51 1.12 3.25
CA ARG A 369 -22.43 0.48 3.99
C ARG A 369 -22.78 0.25 5.46
N VAL A 370 -23.26 1.29 6.15
CA VAL A 370 -23.65 1.23 7.57
C VAL A 370 -24.79 0.22 7.77
N SER A 371 -25.78 0.21 6.88
CA SER A 371 -26.90 -0.73 6.94
C SER A 371 -26.43 -2.19 6.76
N LYS A 372 -25.47 -2.42 5.84
CA LYS A 372 -24.90 -3.75 5.59
C LYS A 372 -24.06 -4.27 6.76
N VAL A 373 -23.21 -3.42 7.35
CA VAL A 373 -22.40 -3.79 8.53
C VAL A 373 -23.29 -4.13 9.72
N ALA A 374 -24.34 -3.33 9.98
CA ALA A 374 -25.29 -3.59 11.07
C ALA A 374 -26.07 -4.90 10.89
N ALA A 375 -26.38 -5.29 9.65
CA ALA A 375 -27.01 -6.57 9.35
C ALA A 375 -26.05 -7.76 9.59
N GLY A 376 -24.78 -7.65 9.18
CA GLY A 376 -23.76 -8.67 9.40
C GLY A 376 -23.44 -8.91 10.89
N GLN A 377 -23.31 -7.83 11.68
CA GLN A 377 -23.00 -7.93 13.11
C GLN A 377 -24.11 -8.61 13.94
N LYS A 378 -25.39 -8.47 13.56
CA LYS A 378 -26.51 -9.14 14.23
C LYS A 378 -26.49 -10.67 14.03
N GLU A 379 -25.93 -11.17 12.93
CA GLU A 379 -25.82 -12.61 12.65
C GLU A 379 -24.54 -13.25 13.25
N LEU A 380 -23.53 -12.42 13.56
CA LEU A 380 -22.25 -12.82 14.15
C LEU A 380 -22.31 -13.06 15.67
N ALA A 381 -23.22 -12.39 16.38
CA ALA A 381 -23.33 -12.41 17.84
C ALA A 381 -23.71 -13.76 18.48
N GLY A 382 -23.97 -14.80 17.69
CA GLY A 382 -24.39 -16.12 18.16
C GLY A 382 -23.27 -17.12 18.46
N VAL A 383 -21.98 -16.76 18.31
CA VAL A 383 -20.90 -17.76 18.33
C VAL A 383 -19.75 -17.36 19.26
N SER A 384 -19.89 -17.74 20.53
CA SER A 384 -18.78 -17.85 21.47
C SER A 384 -18.89 -19.19 22.19
N GLY A 385 -17.97 -20.12 21.92
CA GLY A 385 -17.94 -21.41 22.60
C GLY A 385 -16.91 -22.41 22.04
N GLU A 386 -15.86 -22.62 22.83
CA GLU A 386 -14.93 -23.76 22.93
C GLU A 386 -14.38 -24.38 21.62
N MET A 387 -13.31 -23.76 21.11
CA MET A 387 -11.99 -24.35 20.79
C MET A 387 -11.09 -23.24 20.23
N SER A 388 -10.10 -22.78 21.00
CA SER A 388 -9.35 -21.54 20.74
C SER A 388 -8.12 -21.68 19.83
N ALA A 389 -7.96 -22.78 19.08
CA ALA A 389 -6.69 -23.07 18.40
C ALA A 389 -6.78 -23.44 16.90
N ILE A 390 -7.98 -23.70 16.34
CA ILE A 390 -8.07 -24.03 14.91
C ILE A 390 -8.12 -22.74 14.09
N THR A 391 -7.16 -22.60 13.18
CA THR A 391 -7.12 -21.57 12.15
C THR A 391 -7.06 -22.22 10.78
N VAL A 392 -7.85 -21.72 9.83
CA VAL A 392 -7.84 -22.20 8.43
C VAL A 392 -7.70 -21.05 7.46
N LEU A 393 -7.02 -21.29 6.34
CA LEU A 393 -6.88 -20.30 5.27
C LEU A 393 -7.85 -20.63 4.15
N VAL A 394 -8.60 -19.65 3.67
CA VAL A 394 -9.49 -19.81 2.52
C VAL A 394 -9.20 -18.77 1.45
N ALA A 395 -9.34 -19.17 0.19
CA ALA A 395 -9.25 -18.27 -0.96
C ALA A 395 -10.65 -17.94 -1.48
N VAL A 396 -10.87 -16.71 -1.93
CA VAL A 396 -12.16 -16.22 -2.39
C VAL A 396 -12.01 -15.51 -3.73
N ALA A 397 -12.75 -15.98 -4.74
CA ALA A 397 -12.83 -15.31 -6.04
C ALA A 397 -13.94 -14.26 -6.02
N THR A 398 -13.58 -13.00 -6.25
CA THR A 398 -14.52 -11.88 -6.21
C THR A 398 -14.13 -10.78 -7.21
N LYS A 399 -15.14 -10.12 -7.75
CA LYS A 399 -15.06 -8.86 -8.51
C LYS A 399 -15.16 -7.63 -7.61
N GLY A 400 -15.40 -7.79 -6.30
CA GLY A 400 -15.57 -6.70 -5.35
C GLY A 400 -16.94 -6.72 -4.65
N SER A 401 -17.29 -5.59 -4.02
CA SER A 401 -18.52 -5.41 -3.22
C SER A 401 -18.69 -6.36 -2.03
N GLY A 402 -17.62 -7.06 -1.61
CA GLY A 402 -17.68 -8.04 -0.52
C GLY A 402 -18.48 -9.30 -0.84
N LEU A 403 -18.67 -9.64 -2.13
CA LEU A 403 -19.48 -10.78 -2.59
C LEU A 403 -18.65 -11.89 -3.25
N ILE A 404 -19.12 -13.13 -3.17
CA ILE A 404 -18.55 -14.27 -3.90
C ILE A 404 -19.18 -14.33 -5.30
N ASN A 405 -18.66 -13.54 -6.24
CA ASN A 405 -19.31 -13.27 -7.54
C ASN A 405 -18.40 -13.50 -8.76
N GLU A 406 -17.25 -14.16 -8.59
CA GLU A 406 -16.32 -14.47 -9.69
C GLU A 406 -16.25 -15.97 -9.98
N HIS A 407 -16.14 -16.31 -11.26
CA HIS A 407 -15.96 -17.68 -11.72
C HIS A 407 -14.49 -18.08 -11.59
N PHE A 408 -14.20 -19.31 -11.13
CA PHE A 408 -12.82 -19.79 -10.89
C PHE A 408 -11.89 -19.57 -12.09
N GLY A 409 -12.32 -19.96 -13.29
CA GLY A 409 -11.54 -19.80 -14.52
C GLY A 409 -11.36 -18.35 -15.01
N HIS A 410 -12.12 -17.39 -14.47
CA HIS A 410 -11.99 -15.96 -14.82
C HIS A 410 -11.29 -15.17 -13.72
N ALA A 411 -11.15 -15.74 -12.52
CA ALA A 411 -10.42 -15.13 -11.42
C ALA A 411 -8.99 -14.80 -11.86
N LYS A 412 -8.68 -13.51 -11.79
CA LYS A 412 -7.31 -12.96 -11.97
C LYS A 412 -6.57 -12.90 -10.64
N GLU A 413 -7.30 -13.03 -9.53
CA GLU A 413 -6.76 -13.03 -8.18
C GLU A 413 -7.74 -13.71 -7.22
N PHE A 414 -7.23 -14.09 -6.06
CA PHE A 414 -7.99 -14.60 -4.93
C PHE A 414 -7.70 -13.75 -3.70
N GLN A 415 -8.76 -13.38 -2.98
CA GLN A 415 -8.66 -12.80 -1.64
C GLN A 415 -8.47 -13.91 -0.62
N LEU A 416 -7.49 -13.77 0.27
CA LEU A 416 -7.21 -14.74 1.31
C LEU A 416 -7.80 -14.29 2.64
N TYR A 417 -8.53 -15.19 3.28
CA TYR A 417 -9.08 -14.99 4.61
C TYR A 417 -8.58 -16.10 5.54
N GLU A 418 -8.00 -15.70 6.67
CA GLU A 418 -7.71 -16.57 7.80
C GLU A 418 -8.94 -16.60 8.71
N LEU A 419 -9.51 -17.79 8.89
CA LEU A 419 -10.72 -18.00 9.67
C LEU A 419 -10.33 -18.63 11.00
N SER A 420 -10.87 -18.07 12.09
CA SER A 420 -10.71 -18.59 13.44
C SER A 420 -11.98 -18.39 14.24
N THR A 421 -11.97 -18.75 15.53
CA THR A 421 -13.08 -18.45 16.44
C THR A 421 -13.30 -16.96 16.66
N SER A 422 -12.33 -16.10 16.35
CA SER A 422 -12.51 -14.64 16.40
C SER A 422 -13.20 -14.06 15.16
N GLY A 423 -13.39 -14.85 14.09
CA GLY A 423 -14.05 -14.42 12.86
C GLY A 423 -13.21 -14.67 11.61
N ALA A 424 -13.49 -13.89 10.56
CA ALA A 424 -12.75 -13.91 9.31
C ALA A 424 -11.79 -12.71 9.26
N LYS A 425 -10.50 -12.97 9.07
CA LYS A 425 -9.46 -11.95 8.94
C LYS A 425 -8.93 -11.97 7.52
N PHE A 426 -8.99 -10.85 6.81
CA PHE A 426 -8.33 -10.74 5.52
C PHE A 426 -6.80 -10.73 5.70
N VAL A 427 -6.09 -11.62 5.01
CA VAL A 427 -4.64 -11.78 5.16
C VAL A 427 -3.83 -11.48 3.90
N GLY A 428 -4.49 -11.24 2.77
CA GLY A 428 -3.82 -10.75 1.56
C GLY A 428 -4.46 -11.18 0.25
N LEU A 429 -3.74 -10.96 -0.84
CA LEU A 429 -4.16 -11.30 -2.21
C LEU A 429 -3.16 -12.29 -2.82
N ARG A 430 -3.67 -13.22 -3.64
CA ARG A 430 -2.85 -14.02 -4.56
C ARG A 430 -3.29 -13.77 -5.98
N ARG A 431 -2.38 -13.26 -6.80
CA ARG A 431 -2.66 -13.00 -8.22
C ARG A 431 -2.38 -14.25 -9.02
N VAL A 432 -3.30 -14.54 -9.93
CA VAL A 432 -3.11 -15.54 -10.96
C VAL A 432 -2.39 -14.83 -12.09
N GLU A 433 -1.08 -14.97 -12.19
CA GLU A 433 -0.37 -14.46 -13.35
C GLU A 433 -0.84 -15.22 -14.59
N GLY A 434 -1.44 -14.49 -15.53
CA GLY A 434 -1.77 -15.02 -16.84
C GLY A 434 -0.49 -15.14 -17.64
N TYR A 435 0.18 -16.29 -17.57
CA TYR A 435 1.14 -16.69 -18.59
C TYR A 435 0.35 -16.96 -19.88
N CYS A 436 0.10 -15.90 -20.63
CA CYS A 436 -0.16 -15.99 -22.06
C CYS A 436 0.81 -15.02 -22.73
N GLN A 437 2.02 -15.50 -23.05
CA GLN A 437 2.67 -15.22 -24.34
C GLN A 437 4.00 -16.00 -24.50
N ALA A 438 3.99 -16.87 -25.51
CA ALA A 438 5.09 -17.22 -26.42
C ALA A 438 6.51 -17.39 -25.84
N GLY A 439 6.87 -18.66 -25.61
CA GLY A 439 8.27 -19.10 -25.58
C GLY A 439 8.78 -19.49 -24.21
N TYR A 440 9.05 -20.79 -24.05
CA TYR A 440 9.68 -21.48 -22.93
C TYR A 440 8.81 -21.72 -21.68
N GLY A 441 8.14 -22.89 -21.69
CA GLY A 441 7.58 -23.55 -20.51
C GLY A 441 6.12 -23.21 -20.19
N GLU A 442 5.17 -23.78 -20.92
CA GLU A 442 3.74 -23.65 -20.59
C GLU A 442 3.39 -24.53 -19.37
N GLU A 443 3.57 -23.99 -18.16
CA GLU A 443 2.81 -24.47 -17.00
C GLU A 443 1.33 -24.13 -17.24
N ASP A 444 0.45 -25.14 -17.23
CA ASP A 444 -1.00 -24.91 -17.32
C ASP A 444 -1.46 -23.96 -16.20
N ARG A 445 -2.28 -22.96 -16.54
CA ARG A 445 -2.80 -21.94 -15.62
C ARG A 445 -3.43 -22.57 -14.37
N LEU A 446 -4.10 -23.71 -14.52
CA LEU A 446 -4.67 -24.44 -13.39
C LEU A 446 -3.59 -24.87 -12.39
N SER A 447 -2.46 -25.39 -12.87
CA SER A 447 -1.32 -25.80 -12.04
C SER A 447 -0.72 -24.63 -11.28
N VAL A 448 -0.61 -23.45 -11.91
CA VAL A 448 -0.16 -22.21 -11.26
C VAL A 448 -1.11 -21.82 -10.14
N ILE A 449 -2.42 -21.76 -10.42
CA ILE A 449 -3.43 -21.44 -9.41
C ILE A 449 -3.36 -22.43 -8.24
N MET A 450 -3.27 -23.72 -8.53
CA MET A 450 -3.19 -24.78 -7.52
C MET A 450 -1.94 -24.65 -6.65
N ARG A 451 -0.78 -24.34 -7.25
CA ARG A 451 0.46 -24.06 -6.51
C ARG A 451 0.29 -22.88 -5.58
N ASP A 452 -0.34 -21.82 -6.06
CA ASP A 452 -0.47 -20.56 -5.33
C ASP A 452 -1.49 -20.67 -4.19
N ILE A 453 -2.51 -21.52 -4.29
CA ILE A 453 -3.53 -21.70 -3.22
C ILE A 453 -3.43 -23.03 -2.46
N ARG A 454 -2.31 -23.76 -2.59
CA ARG A 454 -2.14 -25.11 -2.01
C ARG A 454 -2.25 -25.19 -0.49
N ASP A 455 -1.96 -24.11 0.20
CA ASP A 455 -2.05 -23.95 1.65
C ASP A 455 -3.46 -23.52 2.11
N CYS A 456 -4.37 -23.24 1.18
CA CYS A 456 -5.78 -23.02 1.51
C CYS A 456 -6.49 -24.36 1.79
N HIS A 457 -7.44 -24.32 2.73
CA HIS A 457 -8.37 -25.41 3.01
C HIS A 457 -9.55 -25.40 2.03
N ALA A 458 -9.96 -24.22 1.56
CA ALA A 458 -11.08 -24.06 0.65
C ALA A 458 -10.91 -22.89 -0.33
N VAL A 459 -11.65 -22.96 -1.45
CA VAL A 459 -11.75 -21.90 -2.45
C VAL A 459 -13.22 -21.58 -2.72
N PHE A 460 -13.65 -20.36 -2.38
CA PHE A 460 -15.00 -19.86 -2.60
C PHE A 460 -15.11 -19.20 -3.97
N VAL A 461 -16.09 -19.60 -4.75
CA VAL A 461 -16.32 -19.12 -6.12
C VAL A 461 -17.80 -19.05 -6.44
N ALA A 462 -18.19 -18.18 -7.38
CA ALA A 462 -19.56 -18.17 -7.86
C ALA A 462 -19.89 -19.42 -8.70
N LYS A 463 -18.88 -19.95 -9.39
CA LYS A 463 -18.99 -21.16 -10.22
C LYS A 463 -17.61 -21.73 -10.55
N ILE A 464 -17.54 -23.04 -10.73
CA ILE A 464 -16.33 -23.78 -11.11
C ILE A 464 -16.66 -24.94 -12.07
N GLY A 465 -15.79 -25.17 -13.06
CA GLY A 465 -15.91 -26.29 -14.00
C GLY A 465 -15.46 -27.63 -13.39
N GLY A 466 -15.91 -28.75 -13.95
CA GLY A 466 -15.65 -30.09 -13.40
C GLY A 466 -14.17 -30.49 -13.33
N CYS A 467 -13.37 -30.12 -14.33
CA CYS A 467 -11.92 -30.40 -14.35
C CYS A 467 -11.18 -29.66 -13.23
N PRO A 468 -11.27 -28.30 -13.11
CA PRO A 468 -10.70 -27.58 -11.97
C PRO A 468 -11.23 -28.05 -10.61
N LYS A 469 -12.53 -28.37 -10.50
CA LYS A 469 -13.15 -28.89 -9.27
C LYS A 469 -12.47 -30.18 -8.81
N SER A 470 -12.28 -31.12 -9.74
CA SER A 470 -11.59 -32.38 -9.48
C SER A 470 -10.11 -32.16 -9.10
N GLY A 471 -9.45 -31.20 -9.74
CA GLY A 471 -8.07 -30.82 -9.43
C GLY A 471 -7.91 -30.31 -7.99
N LEU A 472 -8.76 -29.38 -7.57
CA LEU A 472 -8.76 -28.84 -6.21
C LEU A 472 -8.98 -29.95 -5.17
N ILE A 473 -9.97 -30.82 -5.39
CA ILE A 473 -10.25 -31.94 -4.48
C ILE A 473 -9.05 -32.88 -4.35
N LYS A 474 -8.35 -33.18 -5.45
CA LYS A 474 -7.11 -34.00 -5.42
C LYS A 474 -5.98 -33.33 -4.65
N ALA A 475 -5.88 -31.99 -4.70
CA ALA A 475 -4.97 -31.22 -3.86
C ALA A 475 -5.48 -31.04 -2.41
N GLY A 476 -6.62 -31.66 -2.07
CA GLY A 476 -7.27 -31.55 -0.78
C GLY A 476 -7.95 -30.22 -0.54
N ILE A 477 -8.06 -29.34 -1.52
CA ILE A 477 -8.67 -28.01 -1.38
C ILE A 477 -10.16 -28.13 -1.68
N GLU A 478 -11.03 -27.70 -0.76
CA GLU A 478 -12.48 -27.80 -0.93
C GLU A 478 -12.99 -26.70 -1.89
N PRO A 479 -13.57 -27.04 -3.06
CA PRO A 479 -14.24 -26.06 -3.91
C PRO A 479 -15.63 -25.75 -3.36
N VAL A 480 -15.87 -24.48 -3.00
CA VAL A 480 -17.11 -24.01 -2.38
C VAL A 480 -17.85 -23.09 -3.35
N ASP A 481 -18.85 -23.63 -4.05
CA ASP A 481 -19.71 -22.91 -5.00
C ASP A 481 -21.15 -22.68 -4.47
N GLN A 482 -21.48 -23.23 -3.29
CA GLN A 482 -22.82 -23.13 -2.69
C GLN A 482 -23.20 -21.75 -2.14
N PHE A 483 -22.20 -20.86 -1.95
CA PHE A 483 -22.41 -19.50 -1.44
C PHE A 483 -22.29 -18.44 -2.56
N ALA A 484 -22.59 -18.82 -3.80
CA ALA A 484 -22.53 -17.91 -4.94
C ALA A 484 -23.41 -16.68 -4.71
N TYR A 485 -22.85 -15.50 -4.95
CA TYR A 485 -23.48 -14.18 -4.76
C TYR A 485 -23.83 -13.82 -3.32
N GLU A 486 -23.36 -14.58 -2.33
CA GLU A 486 -23.45 -14.21 -0.92
C GLU A 486 -22.24 -13.38 -0.45
N TYR A 487 -22.38 -12.77 0.74
CA TYR A 487 -21.31 -11.99 1.37
C TYR A 487 -20.18 -12.85 1.89
N ILE A 488 -18.95 -12.44 1.59
CA ILE A 488 -17.71 -13.20 1.88
C ILE A 488 -17.60 -13.52 3.39
N GLU A 489 -17.71 -12.53 4.26
CA GLU A 489 -17.56 -12.73 5.71
C GLU A 489 -18.60 -13.72 6.25
N LYS A 490 -19.87 -13.56 5.86
CA LYS A 490 -20.95 -14.45 6.28
C LYS A 490 -20.70 -15.89 5.84
N SER A 491 -20.42 -16.08 4.56
CA SER A 491 -20.26 -17.39 3.94
C SER A 491 -19.04 -18.14 4.45
N THR A 492 -17.91 -17.44 4.61
CA THR A 492 -16.67 -18.02 5.13
C THR A 492 -16.82 -18.44 6.58
N ILE A 493 -17.47 -17.63 7.42
CA ILE A 493 -17.75 -17.98 8.82
C ILE A 493 -18.74 -19.14 8.93
N ALA A 494 -19.80 -19.15 8.11
CA ALA A 494 -20.75 -20.26 8.07
C ALA A 494 -20.06 -21.58 7.69
N TRP A 495 -19.20 -21.55 6.67
CA TRP A 495 -18.40 -22.70 6.27
C TRP A 495 -17.42 -23.14 7.36
N PHE A 496 -16.72 -22.20 8.01
CA PHE A 496 -15.79 -22.51 9.10
C PHE A 496 -16.48 -23.21 10.27
N ARG A 497 -17.69 -22.79 10.65
CA ARG A 497 -18.50 -23.46 11.68
C ARG A 497 -18.82 -24.90 11.28
N ALA A 498 -19.20 -25.13 10.03
CA ALA A 498 -19.45 -26.47 9.52
C ALA A 498 -18.16 -27.33 9.54
N TYR A 499 -17.03 -26.75 9.12
CA TYR A 499 -15.71 -27.40 9.14
C TYR A 499 -15.33 -27.84 10.57
N VAL A 500 -15.37 -26.93 11.55
CA VAL A 500 -15.08 -27.24 12.96
C VAL A 500 -16.07 -28.27 13.50
N GLY A 501 -17.34 -28.20 13.11
CA GLY A 501 -18.35 -29.21 13.48
C GLY A 501 -18.00 -30.61 12.98
N LYS A 502 -17.52 -30.75 11.73
CA LYS A 502 -17.05 -32.03 11.17
C LYS A 502 -15.83 -32.55 11.93
N VAL A 503 -14.88 -31.67 12.29
CA VAL A 503 -13.72 -32.01 13.12
C VAL A 503 -14.17 -32.53 14.49
N LYS A 504 -15.12 -31.86 15.15
CA LYS A 504 -15.66 -32.25 16.46
C LYS A 504 -16.34 -33.62 16.44
N ARG A 505 -17.02 -33.95 15.34
CA ARG A 505 -17.65 -35.27 15.15
C ARG A 505 -16.69 -36.36 14.71
N GLY A 506 -15.40 -36.04 14.49
CA GLY A 506 -14.40 -36.98 14.01
C GLY A 506 -14.57 -37.38 12.53
N GLU A 507 -15.41 -36.67 11.77
CA GLU A 507 -15.64 -36.94 10.34
C GLU A 507 -14.42 -36.55 9.50
N ILE A 508 -13.65 -35.55 9.95
CA ILE A 508 -12.41 -35.11 9.32
C ILE A 508 -11.36 -34.82 10.39
N GLN A 509 -10.09 -35.08 10.08
CA GLN A 509 -8.97 -34.65 10.91
C GLN A 509 -8.51 -33.26 10.44
N HIS A 510 -8.40 -32.31 11.36
CA HIS A 510 -7.81 -31.01 11.02
C HIS A 510 -6.32 -31.19 10.71
N VAL A 511 -5.91 -30.70 9.54
CA VAL A 511 -4.51 -30.62 9.14
C VAL A 511 -4.15 -29.15 9.03
N GLN A 512 -3.12 -28.74 9.75
CA GLN A 512 -2.55 -27.43 9.60
C GLN A 512 -1.89 -27.34 8.22
N ARG A 513 -2.44 -26.48 7.35
CA ARG A 513 -1.88 -26.17 6.03
C ARG A 513 -1.08 -24.89 6.18
N GLY A 514 0.18 -24.89 5.77
CA GLY A 514 1.06 -23.74 5.98
C GLY A 514 2.56 -24.02 6.10
N VAL A 515 3.01 -25.27 5.99
CA VAL A 515 4.44 -25.57 5.79
C VAL A 515 4.57 -26.60 4.65
N PRO A 516 4.87 -26.18 3.41
CA PRO A 516 5.40 -27.13 2.44
C PRO A 516 6.78 -27.58 2.94
N PRO A 517 7.12 -28.88 2.96
CA PRO A 517 8.50 -29.29 3.09
C PRO A 517 9.32 -28.65 1.97
N ARG A 518 10.62 -28.39 2.22
CA ARG A 518 11.59 -28.06 1.15
C ARG A 518 11.40 -29.06 0.01
N TRP A 519 11.16 -28.56 -1.20
CA TRP A 519 10.94 -29.42 -2.35
C TRP A 519 12.28 -30.13 -2.70
N PRO A 520 12.31 -31.46 -2.88
CA PRO A 520 13.46 -32.14 -3.46
C PRO A 520 13.52 -31.78 -4.95
N GLY A 521 14.16 -30.66 -5.27
CA GLY A 521 14.20 -30.11 -6.63
C GLY A 521 14.79 -28.72 -6.75
N ASP A 522 15.01 -28.00 -5.63
CA ASP A 522 15.94 -26.88 -5.57
C ASP A 522 17.37 -27.40 -5.74
N ARG A 523 17.71 -27.79 -6.97
CA ARG A 523 19.10 -28.00 -7.36
C ARG A 523 19.76 -26.63 -7.36
N ILE A 524 20.51 -26.38 -6.31
CA ILE A 524 21.66 -25.46 -6.34
C ILE A 524 22.46 -25.88 -7.58
N SER A 525 22.41 -25.08 -8.64
CA SER A 525 23.42 -25.15 -9.68
C SER A 525 24.71 -24.63 -9.07
N ALA A 526 25.45 -25.53 -8.43
CA ALA A 526 26.84 -25.30 -8.08
C ALA A 526 27.66 -25.42 -9.37
N ALA A 527 28.06 -24.28 -9.93
CA ALA A 527 29.32 -24.01 -10.61
C ALA A 527 29.36 -22.53 -10.99
#